data_AF-A0A258R4A5-F1
#
_entry.id   AF-A0A258R4A5-F1
#
_cell.length_a   1.000
_cell.length_b   1.000
_cell.length_c   1.000
_cell.angle_alpha   90.00
_cell.angle_beta   90.00
_cell.angle_gamma   90.00
#
_symmetry.space_group_name_H-M   'P 1'
#
loop_
_entity.id
_entity.type
_entity.pdbx_description
1 polymer ?
#
loop_
_entity_poly.entity_id
_entity_poly.type
_entity_poly.pdbx_seq_one_letter_code
_entity_poly.pdbx_strand_id
1 'polypeptide(L)'
;MLFHSPEFIFGFIPLSLLGFFLLARHSHALALGWLTTASLVFYAWWNPVWLPLLLASIGLNFCAGRAIASRVGVESGRTQRAAGRARASSRTLLIGSIAANIALLVGLVVTCLGCLALIRTQTTNGNLAFLRSKVPNNPGPF
;
A
#
# COMPACT_ATOMS: atom_id res chain seq x y z
N MET A 1 5.63 10.88 -12.21
CA MET A 1 5.57 12.34 -12.29
C MET A 1 6.07 12.86 -10.96
N LEU A 2 7.06 13.75 -10.96
CA LEU A 2 7.60 14.33 -9.72
C LEU A 2 6.76 15.54 -9.30
N PHE A 3 6.72 15.86 -8.02
CA PHE A 3 5.95 17.02 -7.55
C PHE A 3 6.42 18.36 -8.15
N HIS A 4 7.71 18.49 -8.49
CA HIS A 4 8.24 19.69 -9.13
C HIS A 4 8.03 19.71 -10.66
N SER A 5 7.54 18.62 -11.24
CA SER A 5 7.47 18.49 -12.69
C SER A 5 6.34 19.35 -13.26
N PRO A 6 6.56 20.04 -14.40
CA PRO A 6 5.51 20.83 -15.04
C PRO A 6 4.27 20.01 -15.40
N GLU A 7 4.42 18.73 -15.75
CA GLU A 7 3.29 17.86 -16.07
C GLU A 7 2.39 17.63 -14.85
N PHE A 8 2.96 17.59 -13.64
CA PHE A 8 2.18 17.48 -12.41
C PHE A 8 1.38 18.76 -12.15
N ILE A 9 2.02 19.92 -12.23
CA ILE A 9 1.40 21.21 -11.89
C ILE A 9 0.34 21.61 -12.92
N PHE A 10 0.64 21.49 -14.21
CA PHE A 10 -0.23 21.97 -15.29
C PHE A 10 -1.09 20.88 -15.93
N GLY A 11 -0.78 19.61 -15.72
CA GLY A 11 -1.58 18.48 -16.20
C GLY A 11 -2.38 17.83 -15.09
N PHE A 12 -1.70 17.22 -14.13
CA PHE A 12 -2.32 16.38 -13.11
C PHE A 12 -3.23 17.16 -12.15
N ILE A 13 -2.77 18.28 -11.58
CA ILE A 13 -3.56 19.10 -10.65
C ILE A 13 -4.86 19.62 -11.29
N PRO A 14 -4.83 20.32 -12.44
CA PRO A 14 -6.06 20.83 -13.03
C PRO A 14 -7.00 19.70 -13.46
N LEU A 15 -6.49 18.58 -13.98
CA LEU A 15 -7.32 17.42 -14.32
C LEU A 15 -8.00 16.81 -13.08
N SER A 16 -7.25 16.69 -11.99
CA SER A 16 -7.75 16.16 -10.71
C SER A 16 -8.86 17.05 -10.14
N LEU A 17 -8.64 18.37 -10.12
CA LEU A 17 -9.61 19.35 -9.65
C LEU A 17 -10.83 19.42 -10.56
N LEU A 18 -10.63 19.41 -11.88
CA LEU A 18 -11.72 19.45 -12.84
C LEU A 18 -12.65 18.24 -12.67
N GLY A 19 -12.09 17.03 -12.62
CA GLY A 19 -12.88 15.83 -12.34
C GLY A 19 -13.57 15.89 -10.98
N PHE A 20 -12.90 16.40 -9.94
CA PHE A 20 -13.52 16.58 -8.62
C PHE A 20 -14.74 17.51 -8.69
N PHE A 21 -14.61 18.70 -9.28
CA PHE A 21 -15.72 19.66 -9.36
C PHE A 21 -16.87 19.16 -10.24
N LEU A 22 -16.57 18.45 -11.33
CA LEU A 22 -17.59 17.86 -12.20
C LEU A 22 -18.35 16.75 -11.46
N LEU A 23 -17.65 15.84 -10.80
CA LEU A 23 -18.28 14.70 -10.13
C LEU A 23 -18.95 15.10 -8.81
N ALA A 24 -18.42 16.12 -8.10
CA ALA A 24 -19.00 16.65 -6.87
C ALA A 24 -20.39 17.26 -7.08
N ARG A 25 -20.68 17.76 -8.29
CA ARG A 25 -22.03 18.24 -8.64
C ARG A 25 -23.06 17.11 -8.71
N HIS A 26 -22.64 15.88 -8.98
CA HIS A 26 -23.53 14.73 -9.08
C HIS A 26 -23.62 13.97 -7.76
N SER A 27 -22.48 13.69 -7.12
CA SER A 27 -22.43 12.98 -5.85
C SER A 27 -21.08 13.15 -5.17
N HIS A 28 -21.11 13.42 -3.87
CA HIS A 28 -19.92 13.44 -3.03
C HIS A 28 -19.18 12.09 -3.06
N ALA A 29 -19.90 10.97 -3.19
CA ALA A 29 -19.27 9.64 -3.26
C ALA A 29 -18.47 9.46 -4.55
N LEU A 30 -18.99 9.96 -5.69
CA LEU A 30 -18.28 9.91 -6.98
C LEU A 30 -17.04 10.81 -6.97
N ALA A 31 -17.14 12.00 -6.37
CA ALA A 31 -16.01 12.91 -6.21
C ALA A 31 -14.90 12.29 -5.35
N LEU A 32 -15.27 11.59 -4.27
CA LEU A 32 -14.33 10.90 -3.41
C LEU A 32 -13.67 9.72 -4.14
N GLY A 33 -14.45 8.96 -4.93
CA GLY A 33 -13.95 7.90 -5.80
C GLY A 33 -12.92 8.43 -6.80
N TRP A 34 -13.22 9.55 -7.47
CA TRP A 34 -12.30 10.21 -8.40
C TRP A 34 -10.98 10.62 -7.74
N LEU A 35 -11.03 11.31 -6.60
CA LEU A 35 -9.83 11.70 -5.86
C LEU A 35 -9.01 10.47 -5.43
N THR A 36 -9.68 9.39 -5.03
CA THR A 36 -9.02 8.14 -4.65
C THR A 36 -8.30 7.51 -5.86
N THR A 37 -8.97 7.45 -7.01
CA THR A 37 -8.38 6.94 -8.25
C THR A 37 -7.23 7.83 -8.73
N ALA A 38 -7.38 9.15 -8.70
CA ALA A 38 -6.32 10.10 -9.07
C ALA A 38 -5.08 9.90 -8.18
N SER A 39 -5.27 9.72 -6.87
CA SER A 39 -4.19 9.41 -5.93
C SER A 39 -3.50 8.07 -6.26
N LEU A 40 -4.27 7.02 -6.55
CA LEU A 40 -3.73 5.71 -6.94
C LEU A 40 -2.92 5.78 -8.24
N VAL A 41 -3.42 6.50 -9.25
CA VAL A 41 -2.70 6.70 -10.53
C VAL A 41 -1.39 7.45 -10.32
N PHE A 42 -1.41 8.50 -9.51
CA PHE A 42 -0.20 9.25 -9.15
C PHE A 42 0.83 8.35 -8.44
N TYR A 43 0.37 7.52 -7.51
CA TYR A 43 1.23 6.58 -6.78
C TYR A 43 1.80 5.47 -7.68
N ALA A 44 0.96 4.90 -8.54
CA ALA A 44 1.35 3.87 -9.51
C ALA A 44 2.37 4.38 -10.53
N TRP A 45 2.35 5.67 -10.86
CA TRP A 45 3.31 6.27 -11.79
C TRP A 45 4.75 6.20 -11.29
N TRP A 46 4.97 6.32 -9.98
CA TRP A 46 6.33 6.26 -9.42
C TRP A 46 6.86 4.82 -9.37
N ASN A 47 6.10 3.92 -8.76
CA ASN A 47 6.47 2.52 -8.70
C ASN A 47 5.22 1.65 -8.50
N PRO A 48 4.74 0.94 -9.54
CA PRO A 48 3.50 0.17 -9.47
C PRO A 48 3.61 -1.06 -8.56
N VAL A 49 4.82 -1.51 -8.20
CA VAL A 49 5.03 -2.68 -7.34
C VAL A 49 4.47 -2.46 -5.93
N TRP A 50 4.42 -1.21 -5.46
CA TRP A 50 3.90 -0.88 -4.13
C TRP A 50 2.39 -0.62 -4.12
N LEU A 51 1.75 -0.60 -5.29
CA LEU A 51 0.32 -0.35 -5.41
C LEU A 51 -0.54 -1.47 -4.80
N PRO A 52 -0.25 -2.78 -5.02
CA PRO A 52 -0.98 -3.86 -4.37
C PRO A 52 -0.84 -3.83 -2.84
N LEU A 53 0.34 -3.45 -2.33
CA LEU A 53 0.55 -3.26 -0.88
C LEU A 53 -0.38 -2.20 -0.32
N LEU A 54 -0.40 -1.03 -0.97
CA LEU A 54 -1.22 0.10 -0.58
C LEU A 54 -2.71 -0.26 -0.62
N LEU A 55 -3.17 -0.91 -1.70
CA LEU A 55 -4.55 -1.34 -1.85
C LEU A 55 -4.96 -2.38 -0.81
N ALA A 56 -4.11 -3.37 -0.53
CA ALA A 56 -4.36 -4.38 0.49
C ALA A 56 -4.48 -3.75 1.88
N SER A 57 -3.59 -2.81 2.20
CA SER A 57 -3.63 -2.07 3.46
C SER A 57 -4.91 -1.23 3.58
N ILE A 58 -5.24 -0.43 2.56
CA ILE A 58 -6.46 0.39 2.54
C ILE A 58 -7.70 -0.50 2.70
N GLY A 59 -7.76 -1.63 1.97
CA GLY A 59 -8.87 -2.57 2.02
C GLY A 59 -9.07 -3.18 3.41
N LEU A 60 -8.00 -3.65 4.05
CA LEU A 60 -8.07 -4.17 5.42
C LEU A 60 -8.54 -3.12 6.43
N ASN A 61 -7.97 -1.91 6.36
CA ASN A 61 -8.36 -0.80 7.23
C ASN A 61 -9.83 -0.41 7.03
N PHE A 62 -10.29 -0.37 5.77
CA PHE A 62 -11.68 -0.03 5.46
C PHE A 62 -12.67 -1.10 5.95
N CYS A 63 -12.36 -2.38 5.73
CA CYS A 63 -13.17 -3.49 6.23
C CYS A 63 -13.23 -3.51 7.77
N ALA A 64 -12.10 -3.31 8.44
CA ALA A 64 -12.04 -3.21 9.89
C ALA A 64 -12.85 -2.00 10.41
N GLY A 65 -12.67 -0.83 9.79
CA GLY A 65 -13.42 0.38 10.13
C GLY A 65 -14.93 0.18 10.00
N ARG A 66 -15.40 -0.46 8.93
CA ARG A 66 -16.83 -0.81 8.75
C ARG A 66 -17.32 -1.80 9.80
N ALA A 67 -16.53 -2.83 10.10
CA ALA A 67 -16.88 -3.81 11.14
C ALA A 67 -17.01 -3.15 12.52
N ILE A 68 -16.14 -2.20 12.85
CA ILE A 68 -16.21 -1.45 14.11
C ILE A 68 -17.41 -0.50 14.11
N ALA A 69 -17.62 0.27 13.05
CA ALA A 69 -18.73 1.22 12.93
C ALA A 69 -20.09 0.51 13.07
N SER A 70 -20.24 -0.69 12.49
CA SER A 70 -21.46 -1.50 12.61
C SER A 70 -21.77 -1.95 14.04
N ARG A 71 -20.74 -2.12 14.90
CA ARG A 71 -20.92 -2.52 16.30
C ARG A 71 -21.17 -1.32 17.21
N VAL A 72 -20.55 -0.18 16.92
CA VAL A 72 -20.75 1.08 17.67
C VAL A 72 -22.13 1.69 17.39
N GLY A 73 -22.63 1.61 16.15
CA GLY A 73 -23.98 2.11 15.79
C GLY A 73 -25.13 1.34 16.44
N VAL A 74 -24.94 0.07 16.80
CA VAL A 74 -25.96 -0.79 17.43
C VAL A 74 -26.14 -0.46 18.93
N GLU A 75 -25.14 0.14 19.57
CA GLU A 75 -25.18 0.42 21.02
C GLU A 75 -25.96 1.67 21.43
N SER A 76 -26.29 2.56 20.48
CA SER A 76 -26.97 3.83 20.81
C SER A 76 -28.41 3.66 21.34
N GLY A 77 -28.96 2.43 21.37
CA GLY A 77 -30.33 2.14 21.80
C GLY A 77 -30.52 1.22 23.02
N ARG A 78 -29.49 0.58 23.61
CA ARG A 78 -29.68 -0.39 24.72
C ARG A 78 -28.61 -0.31 25.82
N THR A 79 -29.02 0.26 26.95
CA THR A 79 -28.54 0.03 28.33
C THR A 79 -27.01 0.03 28.59
N GLN A 80 -26.55 1.05 29.32
CA GLN A 80 -25.16 1.37 29.72
C GLN A 80 -24.32 0.23 30.35
N ARG A 81 -24.90 -0.90 30.77
CA ARG A 81 -24.15 -2.05 31.33
C ARG A 81 -23.64 -3.05 30.27
N ALA A 82 -24.22 -3.07 29.07
CA ALA A 82 -23.72 -3.87 27.93
C ALA A 82 -22.56 -3.17 27.19
N ALA A 83 -22.51 -1.83 27.28
CA ALA A 83 -21.49 -0.97 26.69
C ALA A 83 -20.06 -1.31 27.12
N GLY A 84 -19.85 -1.84 28.33
CA GLY A 84 -18.52 -2.24 28.81
C GLY A 84 -17.91 -3.40 28.02
N ARG A 85 -18.71 -4.42 27.66
CA ARG A 85 -18.24 -5.60 26.91
C ARG A 85 -18.09 -5.32 25.42
N ALA A 86 -18.98 -4.52 24.84
CA ALA A 86 -18.87 -4.12 23.44
C ALA A 86 -17.73 -3.13 23.20
N ARG A 87 -17.43 -2.24 24.16
CA ARG A 87 -16.28 -1.33 24.09
C ARG A 87 -14.95 -2.06 24.28
N ALA A 88 -14.91 -3.12 25.09
CA ALA A 88 -13.76 -4.02 25.17
C ALA A 88 -13.57 -4.82 23.85
N SER A 89 -14.65 -5.35 23.27
CA SER A 89 -14.59 -6.05 21.97
C SER A 89 -14.14 -5.12 20.83
N SER A 90 -14.59 -3.86 20.82
CA SER A 90 -14.18 -2.86 19.83
C SER A 90 -12.70 -2.50 19.95
N ARG A 91 -12.13 -2.48 21.17
CA ARG A 91 -10.69 -2.32 21.37
C ARG A 91 -9.89 -3.51 20.85
N THR A 92 -10.35 -4.74 21.08
CA THR A 92 -9.67 -5.94 20.56
C THR A 92 -9.71 -5.98 19.03
N LEU A 93 -10.81 -5.54 18.39
CA LEU A 93 -10.89 -5.43 16.93
C LEU A 93 -9.96 -4.35 16.37
N LEU A 94 -9.87 -3.20 17.05
CA LEU A 94 -8.92 -2.14 16.67
C LEU A 94 -7.48 -2.64 16.76
N ILE A 95 -7.10 -3.21 17.90
CA ILE A 95 -5.75 -3.76 18.12
C ILE A 95 -5.46 -4.87 17.09
N GLY A 96 -6.42 -5.77 16.85
CA GLY A 96 -6.29 -6.83 15.85
C GLY A 96 -6.11 -6.29 14.44
N SER A 97 -6.85 -5.26 14.04
CA SER A 97 -6.74 -4.64 12.72
C SER A 97 -5.41 -3.90 12.54
N ILE A 98 -4.92 -3.19 13.57
CA ILE A 98 -3.62 -2.54 13.55
C ILE A 98 -2.51 -3.59 13.45
N ALA A 99 -2.57 -4.64 14.28
CA ALA A 99 -1.61 -5.73 14.24
C ALA A 99 -1.60 -6.44 12.88
N ALA A 100 -2.77 -6.71 12.30
CA ALA A 100 -2.89 -7.30 10.97
C ALA A 100 -2.31 -6.40 9.88
N ASN A 101 -2.55 -5.08 9.94
CA ASN A 101 -2.00 -4.13 8.98
C ASN A 101 -0.47 -4.02 9.09
N ILE A 102 0.06 -4.01 10.31
CA ILE A 102 1.51 -4.05 10.56
C ILE A 102 2.10 -5.37 10.05
N ALA A 103 1.48 -6.51 10.34
CA ALA A 103 1.95 -7.81 9.89
C ALA A 103 1.95 -7.91 8.36
N LEU A 104 0.91 -7.42 7.69
CA LEU A 104 0.84 -7.35 6.24
C LEU A 104 1.96 -6.46 5.68
N LEU A 105 2.17 -5.28 6.27
CA LEU A 105 3.22 -4.36 5.85
C LEU A 105 4.61 -4.98 6.00
N VAL A 106 4.92 -5.53 7.17
CA VAL A 106 6.21 -6.16 7.47
C VAL A 106 6.42 -7.38 6.57
N GLY A 107 5.42 -8.25 6.45
CA GLY A 107 5.50 -9.46 5.63
C GLY A 107 5.81 -9.13 4.17
N LEU A 108 5.07 -8.19 3.56
CA LEU A 108 5.28 -7.85 2.16
C LEU A 108 6.61 -7.15 1.91
N VAL A 109 7.05 -6.28 2.83
CA VAL A 109 8.36 -5.60 2.74
C VAL A 109 9.50 -6.62 2.84
N VAL A 110 9.40 -7.58 3.77
CA VAL A 110 10.39 -8.64 3.93
C VAL A 110 10.44 -9.53 2.68
N THR A 111 9.28 -9.94 2.13
CA THR A 111 9.23 -10.70 0.88
C THR A 111 9.85 -9.93 -0.28
N CYS A 112 9.54 -8.64 -0.42
CA CYS A 112 10.08 -7.80 -1.48
C CYS A 112 11.60 -7.64 -1.37
N LEU A 113 12.12 -7.36 -0.17
CA LEU A 113 13.57 -7.27 0.10
C LEU A 113 14.27 -8.62 -0.11
N GLY A 114 13.65 -9.72 0.30
CA GLY A 114 14.15 -11.08 0.08
C GLY A 114 14.26 -11.41 -1.41
N CYS A 115 13.22 -11.14 -2.21
CA CYS A 115 13.28 -11.30 -3.66
C CYS A 115 14.38 -10.45 -4.29
N LEU A 116 14.54 -9.19 -3.87
CA LEU A 116 15.60 -8.31 -4.37
C LEU A 116 17.00 -8.84 -4.03
N ALA A 117 17.19 -9.33 -2.81
CA ALA A 117 18.45 -9.92 -2.35
C ALA A 117 18.77 -11.20 -3.14
N LEU A 118 17.77 -12.05 -3.41
CA LEU A 118 17.94 -13.25 -4.24
C LEU A 118 18.32 -12.89 -5.67
N ILE A 119 17.62 -11.94 -6.31
CA ILE A 119 17.95 -11.48 -7.67
C ILE A 119 19.37 -10.92 -7.74
N ARG A 120 19.76 -10.09 -6.76
CA ARG A 120 21.11 -9.53 -6.68
C ARG A 120 22.17 -10.61 -6.51
N THR A 121 21.91 -11.60 -5.64
CA THR A 121 22.83 -12.70 -5.38
C THR A 121 23.01 -13.59 -6.61
N GLN A 122 21.93 -13.91 -7.32
CA GLN A 122 21.98 -14.68 -8.57
C GLN A 122 22.74 -13.92 -9.66
N THR A 123 22.52 -12.61 -9.78
CA THR A 123 23.22 -11.76 -10.75
C THR A 123 24.73 -11.69 -10.46
N THR A 124 25.11 -11.52 -9.18
CA THR A 124 26.53 -11.50 -8.77
C THR A 124 27.20 -12.84 -9.03
N ASN A 125 26.56 -13.96 -8.65
CA ASN A 125 27.11 -15.30 -8.86
C ASN A 125 27.26 -15.63 -10.36
N GLY A 126 26.26 -15.26 -11.18
CA GLY A 126 26.33 -15.42 -12.63
C GLY A 126 27.46 -14.62 -13.27
N ASN A 127 27.63 -13.36 -12.87
CA ASN A 127 28.73 -12.51 -13.35
C ASN A 127 30.11 -13.07 -12.95
N LEU A 128 30.26 -13.57 -11.73
CA LEU A 128 31.51 -14.18 -11.27
C LEU A 128 31.83 -15.48 -12.02
N ALA A 129 30.83 -16.33 -12.28
CA ALA A 129 31.01 -17.55 -13.07
C ALA A 129 31.41 -17.24 -14.52
N PHE A 130 30.79 -16.22 -15.13
CA PHE A 130 31.17 -15.74 -16.46
C PHE A 130 32.59 -15.20 -16.51
N LEU A 131 32.98 -14.35 -15.56
CA LEU A 131 34.35 -13.81 -15.48
C LEU A 131 35.37 -14.93 -15.29
N ARG A 132 35.08 -15.93 -14.45
CA ARG A 132 35.96 -17.10 -14.24
C ARG A 132 36.14 -17.97 -15.48
N SER A 133 35.13 -18.03 -16.36
CA SER A 133 35.22 -18.74 -17.63
C SER A 133 36.04 -18.02 -18.71
N LYS A 134 36.14 -16.68 -18.62
CA LYS A 134 36.90 -15.85 -19.58
C LYS A 134 38.34 -15.57 -19.16
N VAL A 135 38.66 -15.64 -17.87
CA VAL A 135 40.03 -15.57 -17.40
C VAL A 135 40.69 -16.92 -17.71
N PRO A 136 41.69 -16.98 -18.61
CA PRO A 136 42.39 -18.22 -18.88
C PRO A 136 43.06 -18.68 -17.58
N ASN A 137 42.84 -19.95 -17.20
CA ASN A 137 43.59 -20.57 -16.12
C ASN A 137 45.07 -20.58 -16.52
N ASN A 138 45.81 -19.57 -16.08
CA ASN A 138 47.26 -19.58 -16.15
C ASN A 138 47.73 -20.31 -14.89
N PRO A 139 48.13 -21.59 -14.96
CA PRO A 139 48.90 -22.16 -13.87
C PRO A 139 50.17 -21.32 -13.79
N GLY A 140 50.25 -20.47 -12.77
CA GLY A 140 51.46 -19.69 -12.52
C GLY A 140 52.68 -20.61 -12.47
N PRO A 141 53.89 -20.09 -12.73
CA PRO A 141 55.10 -20.90 -12.83
C PRO A 141 55.48 -21.45 -11.45
N PHE A 142 54.95 -22.61 -11.08
CA PHE A 142 55.44 -23.51 -10.04
C PHE A 142 55.12 -24.95 -10.42
#